data_AF-R9T6K5-F1
#
_entry.id   AF-R9T6K5-F1
#
_cell.length_a   1.000
_cell.length_b   1.000
_cell.length_c   1.000
_cell.angle_alpha   90.00
_cell.angle_beta   90.00
_cell.angle_gamma   90.00
#
_symmetry.space_group_name_H-M   'P 1'
#
loop_
_entity.id
_entity.type
_entity.pdbx_description
1 polymer ?
#
loop_
_entity_poly.entity_id
_entity_poly.type
_entity_poly.pdbx_seq_one_letter_code
_entity_poly.pdbx_strand_id
1 'polypeptide(L)'
;MSSEFIEQLDSWHRSEEHQKIVDSILSVPESERDYNLIVLLARAYNNLEDYETAVKLLLSVSAEGKDDDLWHYRLGYAYYYLGKDLDAKNEFKLALQLNPDNKDAKDILDDCNYYLEDIDDSFCPHDPLQYILEGLHELIVEDNVIEDGKLFIPEWDLTISPFVEELAEDMAVLYFTLNCGSWDRELFECSVALGDTPKKAIGMAEGSFLFSVVDGIRIMMNGENSEELVSEFAGEKHNWHAYKSDIVGMGNNPEGDDIDEFWNLLRDGIIRRLGNQKFVYVKVYAAKNGDSITGECRINDIQSRELSNIVSEIAGKWDTTDFSSKKQFFFITQDEETYLEYPYSEEELEDATVKAVSLFEKCTSGDDYQQYLEKLIEELGDSSLAEELQAFIPEMCAENAFPSIQYPESVLIYRNGESLEVYKNQIASYHSIQKALLNGFNDNLFSNEVFSSYVYVSSIYGAICDAKEKGENLETSEAIMMISFSFSDDYLLR
;
A
#
# COMPACT_ATOMS: atom_id res chain seq x y z
N MET A 1 -4.86 -51.72 15.19
CA MET A 1 -3.63 -52.54 15.11
C MET A 1 -3.42 -53.33 16.40
N SER A 2 -2.70 -54.47 16.39
CA SER A 2 -2.46 -55.25 17.61
C SER A 2 -1.40 -54.59 18.51
N SER A 3 -1.56 -54.70 19.84
CA SER A 3 -0.58 -54.22 20.84
C SER A 3 0.82 -54.76 20.57
N GLU A 4 0.91 -56.03 20.14
CA GLU A 4 2.17 -56.71 19.82
C GLU A 4 2.94 -56.03 18.66
N PHE A 5 2.23 -55.46 17.67
CA PHE A 5 2.89 -54.79 16.56
C PHE A 5 3.57 -53.49 17.00
N ILE A 6 2.88 -52.67 17.79
CA ILE A 6 3.44 -51.42 18.33
C ILE A 6 4.62 -51.72 19.27
N GLU A 7 4.50 -52.72 20.14
CA GLU A 7 5.60 -53.16 21.01
C GLU A 7 6.85 -53.59 20.21
N GLN A 8 6.64 -54.23 19.05
CA GLN A 8 7.73 -54.61 18.15
C GLN A 8 8.40 -53.39 17.51
N LEU A 9 7.61 -52.39 17.06
CA LEU A 9 8.15 -51.14 16.53
C LEU A 9 8.98 -50.39 17.58
N ASP A 10 8.51 -50.35 18.83
CA ASP A 10 9.25 -49.73 19.93
C ASP A 10 10.51 -50.53 20.31
N SER A 11 10.48 -51.86 20.19
CA SER A 11 11.67 -52.69 20.37
C SER A 11 12.73 -52.39 19.31
N TRP A 12 12.33 -52.21 18.06
CA TRP A 12 13.24 -51.82 16.98
C TRP A 12 13.75 -50.40 17.15
N HIS A 13 12.90 -49.46 17.59
CA HIS A 13 13.32 -48.10 17.85
C HIS A 13 14.40 -48.04 18.94
N ARG A 14 14.22 -48.78 20.05
CA ARG A 14 15.23 -48.91 21.12
C ARG A 14 16.52 -49.60 20.68
N SER A 15 16.48 -50.34 19.57
CA SER A 15 17.63 -51.05 19.01
C SER A 15 18.23 -50.32 17.79
N GLU A 16 17.80 -49.07 17.53
CA GLU A 16 18.20 -48.25 16.38
C GLU A 16 17.94 -48.91 15.01
N GLU A 17 17.02 -49.88 14.95
CA GLU A 17 16.66 -50.60 13.72
C GLU A 17 15.56 -49.84 12.94
N HIS A 18 15.79 -48.55 12.67
CA HIS A 18 14.78 -47.63 12.12
C HIS A 18 14.27 -48.04 10.73
N GLN A 19 15.13 -48.60 9.87
CA GLN A 19 14.72 -49.11 8.56
C GLN A 19 13.68 -50.23 8.67
N LYS A 20 13.77 -51.09 9.69
CA LYS A 20 12.77 -52.16 9.89
C LYS A 20 11.40 -51.61 10.27
N ILE A 21 11.37 -50.48 10.99
CA ILE A 21 10.13 -49.76 11.32
C ILE A 21 9.50 -49.23 10.03
N VAL A 22 10.29 -48.54 9.19
CA VAL A 22 9.84 -48.04 7.88
C VAL A 22 9.28 -49.17 7.03
N ASP A 23 10.06 -50.23 6.80
CA ASP A 23 9.66 -51.37 5.97
C ASP A 23 8.37 -52.04 6.48
N SER A 24 8.25 -52.17 7.81
CA SER A 24 7.09 -52.82 8.43
C SER A 24 5.83 -51.97 8.35
N ILE A 25 5.92 -50.67 8.61
CA ILE A 25 4.76 -49.76 8.50
C ILE A 25 4.36 -49.59 7.02
N LEU A 26 5.32 -49.50 6.09
CA LEU A 26 5.02 -49.38 4.67
C LEU A 26 4.35 -50.64 4.09
N SER A 27 4.52 -51.81 4.72
CA SER A 27 3.80 -53.04 4.36
C SER A 27 2.30 -53.01 4.71
N VAL A 28 1.88 -52.09 5.60
CA VAL A 28 0.48 -51.81 5.89
C VAL A 28 -0.07 -50.92 4.77
N PRO A 29 -1.24 -51.23 4.17
CA PRO A 29 -1.86 -50.38 3.16
C PRO A 29 -2.04 -48.95 3.66
N GLU A 30 -1.82 -47.96 2.80
CA GLU A 30 -1.87 -46.54 3.17
C GLU A 30 -3.21 -46.14 3.82
N SER A 31 -4.34 -46.68 3.30
CA SER A 31 -5.68 -46.47 3.86
C SER A 31 -5.91 -47.07 5.25
N GLU A 32 -5.00 -47.93 5.73
CA GLU A 32 -5.06 -48.59 7.03
C GLU A 32 -4.04 -48.02 8.03
N ARG A 33 -3.22 -47.04 7.62
CA ARG A 33 -2.27 -46.37 8.51
C ARG A 33 -3.01 -45.27 9.28
N ASP A 34 -3.28 -45.55 10.54
CA ASP A 34 -3.83 -44.55 11.45
C ASP A 34 -2.78 -43.50 11.86
N TYR A 35 -3.25 -42.44 12.52
CA TYR A 35 -2.43 -41.37 13.07
C TYR A 35 -1.15 -41.88 13.77
N ASN A 36 -1.31 -42.87 14.66
CA ASN A 36 -0.19 -43.41 15.43
C ASN A 36 0.87 -44.05 14.52
N LEU A 37 0.47 -44.81 13.51
CA LEU A 37 1.41 -45.39 12.55
C LEU A 37 2.11 -44.33 11.71
N ILE A 38 1.41 -43.27 11.29
CA ILE A 38 2.00 -42.17 10.51
C ILE A 38 3.05 -41.44 11.34
N VAL A 39 2.75 -41.16 12.61
CA VAL A 39 3.68 -40.47 13.53
C VAL A 39 4.89 -41.35 13.87
N LEU A 40 4.70 -42.66 14.06
CA LEU A 40 5.81 -43.60 14.26
C LEU A 40 6.67 -43.77 13.01
N LEU A 41 6.07 -43.69 11.82
CA LEU A 41 6.78 -43.70 10.55
C LEU A 41 7.62 -42.44 10.36
N ALA A 42 7.04 -41.26 10.63
CA ALA A 42 7.78 -40.00 10.61
C ALA A 42 8.93 -39.99 11.61
N ARG A 43 8.73 -40.53 12.82
CA ARG A 43 9.82 -40.74 13.80
C ARG A 43 10.94 -41.60 13.21
N ALA A 44 10.61 -42.68 12.50
CA ALA A 44 11.63 -43.54 11.89
C ALA A 44 12.40 -42.81 10.77
N TYR A 45 11.71 -42.01 9.95
CA TYR A 45 12.35 -41.19 8.92
C TYR A 45 13.26 -40.08 9.50
N ASN A 46 12.84 -39.41 10.58
CA ASN A 46 13.72 -38.47 11.30
C ASN A 46 15.02 -39.13 11.77
N ASN A 47 14.95 -40.35 12.31
CA ASN A 47 16.14 -41.09 12.75
C ASN A 47 16.99 -41.64 11.59
N LEU A 48 16.44 -41.68 10.37
CA LEU A 48 17.16 -42.04 9.14
C LEU A 48 17.66 -40.80 8.38
N GLU A 49 17.49 -39.61 8.96
CA GLU A 49 17.89 -38.32 8.38
C GLU A 49 17.15 -37.96 7.07
N ASP A 50 16.00 -38.59 6.80
CA ASP A 50 15.11 -38.24 5.68
C ASP A 50 14.00 -37.29 6.20
N TYR A 51 14.43 -36.08 6.51
CA TYR A 51 13.60 -35.08 7.19
C TYR A 51 12.46 -34.57 6.29
N GLU A 52 12.67 -34.45 4.99
CA GLU A 52 11.65 -34.03 4.04
C GLU A 52 10.47 -35.02 4.00
N THR A 53 10.75 -36.31 4.06
CA THR A 53 9.70 -37.33 4.13
C THR A 53 8.97 -37.30 5.48
N ALA A 54 9.71 -37.08 6.58
CA ALA A 54 9.11 -36.94 7.91
C ALA A 54 8.15 -35.74 7.98
N VAL A 55 8.55 -34.57 7.46
CA VAL A 55 7.68 -33.37 7.39
C VAL A 55 6.41 -33.66 6.59
N LYS A 56 6.52 -34.24 5.40
CA LYS A 56 5.33 -34.57 4.57
C LYS A 56 4.35 -35.48 5.29
N LEU A 57 4.86 -36.49 6.00
CA LEU A 57 4.03 -37.41 6.77
C LEU A 57 3.35 -36.70 7.95
N LEU A 58 4.09 -35.91 8.72
CA LEU A 58 3.54 -35.20 9.88
C LEU A 58 2.48 -34.19 9.47
N LEU A 59 2.71 -33.41 8.41
CA LEU A 59 1.75 -32.45 7.88
C LEU A 59 0.48 -33.11 7.33
N SER A 60 0.55 -34.36 6.85
CA SER A 60 -0.64 -35.09 6.38
C SER A 60 -1.66 -35.40 7.49
N VAL A 61 -1.23 -35.33 8.75
CA VAL A 61 -2.06 -35.60 9.94
C VAL A 61 -2.07 -34.42 10.92
N SER A 62 -1.84 -33.20 10.42
CA SER A 62 -1.75 -31.97 11.24
C SER A 62 -3.01 -31.69 12.07
N ALA A 63 -4.19 -31.95 11.51
CA ALA A 63 -5.47 -31.75 12.21
C ALA A 63 -5.59 -32.62 13.48
N GLU A 64 -5.03 -33.84 13.46
CA GLU A 64 -5.04 -34.77 14.59
C GLU A 64 -3.90 -34.52 15.56
N GLY A 65 -2.77 -33.96 15.07
CA GLY A 65 -1.57 -33.72 15.86
C GLY A 65 -1.54 -32.42 16.67
N LYS A 66 -2.50 -31.52 16.49
CA LYS A 66 -2.53 -30.18 17.12
C LYS A 66 -2.39 -30.18 18.65
N ASP A 67 -2.85 -31.23 19.31
CA ASP A 67 -2.81 -31.36 20.78
C ASP A 67 -1.81 -32.46 21.24
N ASP A 68 -0.91 -32.92 20.37
CA ASP A 68 0.12 -33.93 20.66
C ASP A 68 1.52 -33.28 20.74
N ASP A 69 2.11 -33.27 21.94
CA ASP A 69 3.43 -32.68 22.18
C ASP A 69 4.55 -33.39 21.40
N LEU A 70 4.44 -34.70 21.19
CA LEU A 70 5.42 -35.49 20.46
C LEU A 70 5.27 -35.33 18.95
N TRP A 71 4.08 -34.98 18.45
CA TRP A 71 3.90 -34.59 17.04
C TRP A 71 4.63 -33.29 16.76
N HIS A 72 4.37 -32.25 17.56
CA HIS A 72 5.06 -30.96 17.47
C HIS A 72 6.58 -31.13 17.61
N TYR A 73 7.04 -31.90 18.59
CA TYR A 73 8.47 -32.18 18.76
C TYR A 73 9.10 -32.84 17.51
N ARG A 74 8.42 -33.81 16.89
CA ARG A 74 8.95 -34.51 15.71
C ARG A 74 8.95 -33.62 14.47
N LEU A 75 7.95 -32.75 14.33
CA LEU A 75 7.89 -31.79 13.22
C LEU A 75 8.97 -30.72 13.39
N GLY A 76 9.11 -30.16 14.59
CA GLY A 76 10.18 -29.24 14.94
C GLY A 76 11.57 -29.84 14.74
N TYR A 77 11.78 -31.10 15.13
CA TYR A 77 13.03 -31.83 14.89
C TYR A 77 13.36 -31.95 13.40
N ALA A 78 12.37 -32.27 12.57
CA ALA A 78 12.57 -32.36 11.14
C ALA A 78 12.91 -30.99 10.52
N TYR A 79 12.21 -29.92 10.94
CA TYR A 79 12.52 -28.57 10.51
C TYR A 79 13.92 -28.11 10.92
N TYR A 80 14.35 -28.42 12.14
CA TYR A 80 15.66 -28.07 12.66
C TYR A 80 16.79 -28.60 11.77
N TYR A 81 16.76 -29.90 11.44
CA TYR A 81 17.79 -30.49 10.58
C TYR A 81 17.69 -30.10 9.10
N LEU A 82 16.56 -29.53 8.67
CA LEU A 82 16.41 -28.92 7.35
C LEU A 82 16.92 -27.47 7.30
N GLY A 83 17.41 -26.92 8.41
CA GLY A 83 17.84 -25.52 8.50
C GLY A 83 16.67 -24.52 8.49
N LYS A 84 15.47 -24.98 8.87
CA LYS A 84 14.27 -24.16 8.99
C LYS A 84 14.09 -23.73 10.44
N ASP A 85 15.02 -22.92 10.93
CA ASP A 85 15.17 -22.63 12.36
C ASP A 85 13.95 -21.95 12.99
N LEU A 86 13.24 -21.11 12.23
CA LEU A 86 12.02 -20.44 12.71
C LEU A 86 10.83 -21.41 12.81
N ASP A 87 10.60 -22.22 11.76
CA ASP A 87 9.58 -23.28 11.78
C ASP A 87 9.84 -24.23 12.96
N ALA A 88 11.11 -24.63 13.15
CA ALA A 88 11.54 -25.47 14.25
C ALA A 88 11.25 -24.83 15.62
N LYS A 89 11.61 -23.56 15.81
CA LYS A 89 11.35 -22.79 17.05
C LYS A 89 9.86 -22.77 17.40
N ASN A 90 8.99 -22.52 16.43
CA ASN A 90 7.55 -22.45 16.64
C ASN A 90 6.98 -23.81 17.09
N GLU A 91 7.38 -24.88 16.42
CA GLU A 91 6.98 -26.24 16.79
C GLU A 91 7.50 -26.66 18.17
N PHE A 92 8.75 -26.33 18.52
CA PHE A 92 9.27 -26.62 19.86
C PHE A 92 8.61 -25.80 20.96
N LYS A 93 8.21 -24.55 20.69
CA LYS A 93 7.37 -23.77 21.63
C LYS A 93 6.03 -24.45 21.88
N LEU A 94 5.35 -24.93 20.84
CA LEU A 94 4.08 -25.65 20.97
C LEU A 94 4.27 -26.97 21.74
N ALA A 95 5.32 -27.72 21.43
CA ALA A 95 5.66 -28.94 22.17
C ALA A 95 5.87 -28.66 23.67
N LEU A 96 6.56 -27.58 24.04
CA LEU A 96 6.81 -27.19 25.43
C LEU A 96 5.59 -26.57 26.12
N GLN A 97 4.66 -25.97 25.39
CA GLN A 97 3.38 -25.54 25.94
C GLN A 97 2.54 -26.74 26.38
N LEU A 98 2.51 -27.79 25.56
CA LEU A 98 1.78 -29.03 25.85
C LEU A 98 2.51 -29.90 26.88
N ASN A 99 3.85 -29.95 26.83
CA ASN A 99 4.69 -30.72 27.75
C ASN A 99 5.94 -29.93 28.18
N PRO A 100 5.85 -29.15 29.27
CA PRO A 100 6.95 -28.30 29.76
C PRO A 100 8.20 -29.06 30.25
N ASP A 101 8.09 -30.37 30.51
CA ASP A 101 9.17 -31.19 31.05
C ASP A 101 10.05 -31.84 29.96
N ASN A 102 9.73 -31.62 28.68
CA ASN A 102 10.51 -32.14 27.55
C ASN A 102 11.86 -31.43 27.42
N LYS A 103 12.91 -32.03 27.99
CA LYS A 103 14.28 -31.48 27.98
C LYS A 103 14.87 -31.36 26.59
N ASP A 104 14.65 -32.36 25.73
CA ASP A 104 15.22 -32.35 24.38
C ASP A 104 14.59 -31.23 23.55
N ALA A 105 13.27 -31.00 23.68
CA ALA A 105 12.59 -29.87 23.04
C ALA A 105 13.14 -28.53 23.54
N LYS A 106 13.45 -28.43 24.83
CA LYS A 106 14.04 -27.23 25.42
C LYS A 106 15.46 -26.96 24.94
N ASP A 107 16.32 -27.98 24.94
CA ASP A 107 17.72 -27.85 24.53
C ASP A 107 17.81 -27.47 23.05
N ILE A 108 16.99 -28.08 22.18
CA ILE A 108 16.96 -27.71 20.75
C ILE A 108 16.31 -26.35 20.53
N LEU A 109 15.29 -25.96 21.32
CA LEU A 109 14.75 -24.60 21.27
C LEU A 109 15.81 -23.56 21.67
N ASP A 110 16.64 -23.84 22.67
CA ASP A 110 17.75 -22.99 23.07
C ASP A 110 18.80 -22.91 21.95
N ASP A 111 19.10 -24.01 21.24
CA ASP A 111 19.96 -24.02 20.05
C ASP A 111 19.34 -23.19 18.90
N CYS A 112 18.05 -23.37 18.60
CA CYS A 112 17.33 -22.55 17.62
C CYS A 112 17.40 -21.07 18.01
N ASN A 113 17.16 -20.74 19.29
CA ASN A 113 17.26 -19.36 19.77
C ASN A 113 18.69 -18.85 19.64
N TYR A 114 19.70 -19.65 19.94
CA TYR A 114 21.11 -19.28 19.74
C TYR A 114 21.39 -18.99 18.27
N TYR A 115 21.01 -19.88 17.34
CA TYR A 115 21.21 -19.65 15.91
C TYR A 115 20.39 -18.48 15.36
N LEU A 116 19.20 -18.22 15.92
CA LEU A 116 18.34 -17.10 15.56
C LEU A 116 18.81 -15.76 16.18
N GLU A 117 19.42 -15.79 17.37
CA GLU A 117 20.08 -14.65 18.04
C GLU A 117 21.46 -14.34 17.44
N ASP A 118 22.14 -15.37 16.92
CA ASP A 118 23.46 -15.32 16.27
C ASP A 118 23.32 -15.33 14.73
N ILE A 119 22.12 -15.05 14.19
CA ILE A 119 22.00 -14.67 12.77
C ILE A 119 22.73 -13.34 12.66
N ASP A 120 23.90 -13.40 12.05
CA ASP A 120 24.57 -12.24 11.53
C ASP A 120 23.58 -11.37 10.76
N ASP A 121 23.13 -10.29 11.41
CA ASP A 121 22.16 -9.35 10.85
C ASP A 121 22.66 -8.71 9.56
N SER A 122 23.95 -8.88 9.22
CA SER A 122 24.54 -8.44 7.95
C SER A 122 23.94 -9.14 6.73
N PHE A 123 23.35 -10.33 6.88
CA PHE A 123 22.74 -11.01 5.75
C PHE A 123 21.30 -10.56 5.52
N CYS A 124 20.97 -10.42 4.24
CA CYS A 124 19.61 -10.22 3.76
C CYS A 124 18.74 -11.43 4.16
N PRO A 125 17.49 -11.23 4.65
CA PRO A 125 16.56 -12.32 4.86
C PRO A 125 16.39 -13.17 3.60
N HIS A 126 16.26 -14.49 3.75
CA HIS A 126 16.03 -15.39 2.61
C HIS A 126 14.70 -15.09 1.89
N ASP A 127 13.69 -14.69 2.66
CA ASP A 127 12.41 -14.19 2.18
C ASP A 127 12.11 -12.85 2.86
N PRO A 128 12.52 -11.72 2.26
CA PRO A 128 12.30 -10.40 2.84
C PRO A 128 10.83 -10.04 3.04
N LEU A 129 9.95 -10.51 2.15
CA LEU A 129 8.52 -10.23 2.25
C LEU A 129 7.91 -10.94 3.46
N GLN A 130 8.20 -12.23 3.61
CA GLN A 130 7.76 -13.00 4.77
C GLN A 130 8.32 -12.41 6.08
N TYR A 131 9.59 -11.99 6.09
CA TYR A 131 10.20 -11.34 7.25
C TYR A 131 9.47 -10.07 7.68
N ILE A 132 9.04 -9.24 6.71
CA ILE A 132 8.24 -8.03 6.96
C ILE A 132 6.85 -8.40 7.50
N LEU A 133 6.18 -9.37 6.87
CA LEU A 133 4.84 -9.79 7.31
C LEU A 133 4.87 -10.31 8.75
N GLU A 134 5.88 -11.08 9.13
CA GLU A 134 6.08 -11.55 10.50
C GLU A 134 6.36 -10.40 11.47
N GLY A 135 7.22 -9.44 11.07
CA GLY A 135 7.50 -8.24 11.84
C GLY A 135 6.23 -7.43 12.12
N LEU A 136 5.43 -7.15 11.09
CA LEU A 136 4.14 -6.48 11.24
C LEU A 136 3.16 -7.30 12.10
N HIS A 137 3.06 -8.61 11.90
CA HIS A 137 2.15 -9.49 12.66
C HIS A 137 2.44 -9.47 14.15
N GLU A 138 3.73 -9.45 14.53
CA GLU A 138 4.15 -9.39 15.92
C GLU A 138 4.02 -7.98 16.54
N LEU A 139 4.23 -6.93 15.76
CA LEU A 139 4.26 -5.54 16.25
C LEU A 139 2.88 -4.86 16.28
N ILE A 140 1.95 -5.27 15.42
CA ILE A 140 0.57 -4.79 15.43
C ILE A 140 -0.17 -5.43 16.61
N VAL A 141 -0.72 -4.59 17.47
CA VAL A 141 -1.35 -5.02 18.73
C VAL A 141 -2.72 -5.68 18.49
N GLU A 142 -3.42 -5.26 17.45
CA GLU A 142 -4.71 -5.80 17.04
C GLU A 142 -4.57 -7.26 16.57
N ASP A 143 -5.60 -8.06 16.84
CA ASP A 143 -5.70 -9.42 16.31
C ASP A 143 -5.61 -9.36 14.78
N ASN A 144 -4.64 -10.10 14.22
CA ASN A 144 -4.36 -10.06 12.79
C ASN A 144 -3.86 -11.42 12.30
N VAL A 145 -3.97 -11.66 11.00
CA VAL A 145 -3.56 -12.91 10.35
C VAL A 145 -2.79 -12.63 9.07
N ILE A 146 -1.80 -13.47 8.77
CA ILE A 146 -1.09 -13.45 7.48
C ILE A 146 -1.73 -14.48 6.57
N GLU A 147 -2.27 -14.04 5.43
CA GLU A 147 -2.85 -14.90 4.38
C GLU A 147 -2.44 -14.38 3.00
N ASP A 148 -2.03 -15.28 2.10
CA ASP A 148 -1.67 -14.97 0.70
C ASP A 148 -0.67 -13.80 0.52
N GLY A 149 0.33 -13.70 1.40
CA GLY A 149 1.36 -12.65 1.35
C GLY A 149 0.87 -11.27 1.80
N LYS A 150 -0.24 -11.21 2.53
CA LYS A 150 -0.85 -10.00 3.07
C LYS A 150 -1.17 -10.18 4.54
N LEU A 151 -1.28 -9.07 5.27
CA LEU A 151 -1.71 -9.04 6.66
C LEU A 151 -3.14 -8.47 6.73
N PHE A 152 -4.04 -9.19 7.37
CA PHE A 152 -5.44 -8.78 7.53
C PHE A 152 -5.76 -8.54 9.01
N ILE A 153 -6.38 -7.39 9.30
CA ILE A 153 -6.87 -6.98 10.63
C ILE A 153 -8.41 -7.03 10.60
N PRO A 154 -9.04 -8.10 11.11
CA PRO A 154 -10.49 -8.30 10.96
C PRO A 154 -11.35 -7.23 11.62
N GLU A 155 -10.90 -6.65 12.74
CA GLU A 155 -11.66 -5.63 13.46
C GLU A 155 -11.88 -4.37 12.63
N TRP A 156 -10.90 -4.02 11.80
CA TRP A 156 -10.93 -2.82 10.95
C TRP A 156 -11.36 -3.12 9.52
N ASP A 157 -11.56 -4.39 9.17
CA ASP A 157 -11.69 -4.85 7.78
C ASP A 157 -10.55 -4.30 6.89
N LEU A 158 -9.33 -4.28 7.45
CA LEU A 158 -8.15 -3.65 6.85
C LEU A 158 -7.17 -4.72 6.36
N THR A 159 -6.80 -4.66 5.09
CA THR A 159 -5.72 -5.46 4.51
C THR A 159 -4.50 -4.59 4.25
N ILE A 160 -3.33 -5.02 4.73
CA ILE A 160 -2.02 -4.43 4.48
C ILE A 160 -1.24 -5.38 3.55
N SER A 161 -0.89 -4.89 2.35
CA SER A 161 -0.07 -5.65 1.40
C SER A 161 1.30 -4.97 1.26
N PRO A 162 2.35 -5.49 1.93
CA PRO A 162 3.71 -5.00 1.77
C PRO A 162 4.33 -5.48 0.45
N PHE A 163 5.25 -4.70 -0.09
CA PHE A 163 6.07 -5.03 -1.25
C PHE A 163 7.49 -4.49 -1.05
N VAL A 164 8.48 -5.32 -1.34
CA VAL A 164 9.89 -4.93 -1.25
C VAL A 164 10.33 -4.42 -2.62
N GLU A 165 10.35 -3.09 -2.76
CA GLU A 165 10.78 -2.44 -4.01
C GLU A 165 12.29 -2.59 -4.18
N GLU A 166 13.05 -2.25 -3.15
CA GLU A 166 14.50 -2.32 -3.16
C GLU A 166 15.02 -2.74 -1.79
N LEU A 167 16.02 -3.61 -1.78
CA LEU A 167 16.74 -4.02 -0.58
C LEU A 167 18.22 -4.14 -0.90
N ALA A 168 19.01 -3.31 -0.24
CA ALA A 168 20.47 -3.27 -0.34
C ALA A 168 21.11 -3.64 1.01
N GLU A 169 22.46 -3.64 1.05
CA GLU A 169 23.22 -3.94 2.28
C GLU A 169 22.89 -2.95 3.41
N ASP A 170 22.61 -1.70 3.07
CA ASP A 170 22.43 -0.60 4.02
C ASP A 170 21.11 0.17 3.88
N MET A 171 20.17 -0.33 3.07
CA MET A 171 18.97 0.42 2.69
C MET A 171 17.80 -0.51 2.35
N ALA A 172 16.59 -0.09 2.72
CA ALA A 172 15.34 -0.74 2.33
C ALA A 172 14.34 0.30 1.83
N VAL A 173 13.71 0.01 0.68
CA VAL A 173 12.53 0.69 0.15
C VAL A 173 11.36 -0.27 0.21
N LEU A 174 10.42 0.00 1.10
CA LEU A 174 9.22 -0.80 1.31
C LEU A 174 7.99 -0.02 0.86
N TYR A 175 7.14 -0.66 0.08
CA TYR A 175 5.84 -0.14 -0.31
C TYR A 175 4.77 -0.86 0.49
N PHE A 176 3.78 -0.11 0.98
CA PHE A 176 2.62 -0.64 1.68
C PHE A 176 1.36 -0.14 0.98
N THR A 177 0.50 -1.06 0.59
CA THR A 177 -0.83 -0.76 0.05
C THR A 177 -1.89 -1.24 1.04
N LEU A 178 -2.81 -0.35 1.38
CA LEU A 178 -3.80 -0.56 2.44
C LEU A 178 -5.20 -0.39 1.89
N ASN A 179 -6.03 -1.42 2.08
CA ASN A 179 -7.42 -1.42 1.64
C ASN A 179 -8.34 -1.72 2.83
N CYS A 180 -9.37 -0.91 3.00
CA CYS A 180 -10.35 -1.04 4.08
C CYS A 180 -11.76 -1.03 3.48
N GLY A 181 -12.64 -1.92 3.93
CA GLY A 181 -14.00 -2.03 3.38
C GLY A 181 -14.87 -0.77 3.53
N SER A 182 -14.52 0.14 4.44
CA SER A 182 -15.19 1.44 4.62
C SER A 182 -14.61 2.57 3.77
N TRP A 183 -13.48 2.35 3.08
CA TRP A 183 -12.84 3.38 2.25
C TRP A 183 -13.28 3.25 0.80
N ASP A 184 -13.22 4.36 0.06
CA ASP A 184 -13.52 4.42 -1.38
C ASP A 184 -12.25 4.34 -2.24
N ARG A 185 -11.09 4.11 -1.62
CA ARG A 185 -9.77 4.09 -2.26
C ARG A 185 -8.75 3.32 -1.43
N GLU A 186 -7.64 2.96 -2.08
CA GLU A 186 -6.45 2.44 -1.42
C GLU A 186 -5.62 3.58 -0.81
N LEU A 187 -4.95 3.29 0.31
CA LEU A 187 -3.86 4.10 0.84
C LEU A 187 -2.52 3.48 0.46
N PHE A 188 -1.66 4.28 -0.16
CA PHE A 188 -0.29 3.92 -0.48
C PHE A 188 0.70 4.64 0.43
N GLU A 189 1.68 3.90 0.97
CA GLU A 189 2.85 4.47 1.65
C GLU A 189 4.16 3.86 1.14
N CYS A 190 5.14 4.73 0.92
CA CYS A 190 6.52 4.37 0.65
C CYS A 190 7.40 4.70 1.87
N SER A 191 7.94 3.67 2.50
CA SER A 191 8.86 3.79 3.64
C SER A 191 10.29 3.45 3.21
N VAL A 192 11.17 4.44 3.32
CA VAL A 192 12.59 4.31 3.00
C VAL A 192 13.39 4.48 4.28
N ALA A 193 14.30 3.55 4.55
CA ALA A 193 15.21 3.67 5.68
C ALA A 193 16.61 3.16 5.34
N LEU A 194 17.60 3.80 5.97
CA LEU A 194 18.98 3.32 6.00
C LEU A 194 19.19 2.51 7.28
N GLY A 195 20.00 1.47 7.20
CA GLY A 195 20.46 0.72 8.36
C GLY A 195 21.83 0.13 8.13
N ASP A 196 22.58 -0.17 9.19
CA ASP A 196 23.92 -0.78 9.03
C ASP A 196 23.87 -2.20 8.45
N THR A 197 22.67 -2.78 8.35
CA THR A 197 22.42 -4.09 7.75
C THR A 197 21.03 -4.13 7.10
N PRO A 198 20.74 -5.10 6.20
CA PRO A 198 19.44 -5.18 5.53
C PRO A 198 18.27 -5.32 6.51
N LYS A 199 18.41 -6.17 7.54
CA LYS A 199 17.35 -6.35 8.54
C LYS A 199 17.09 -5.09 9.36
N LYS A 200 18.13 -4.33 9.70
CA LYS A 200 17.99 -3.05 10.41
C LYS A 200 17.33 -2.01 9.52
N ALA A 201 17.68 -1.98 8.23
CA ALA A 201 17.03 -1.10 7.26
C ALA A 201 15.54 -1.45 7.12
N ILE A 202 15.20 -2.73 7.01
CA ILE A 202 13.81 -3.22 7.02
C ILE A 202 13.09 -2.79 8.30
N GLY A 203 13.63 -3.12 9.48
CA GLY A 203 12.98 -2.79 10.75
C GLY A 203 12.79 -1.28 10.99
N MET A 204 13.70 -0.44 10.48
CA MET A 204 13.51 1.02 10.51
C MET A 204 12.44 1.49 9.53
N ALA A 205 12.35 0.91 8.34
CA ALA A 205 11.30 1.22 7.37
C ALA A 205 9.92 0.76 7.88
N GLU A 206 9.83 -0.46 8.44
CA GLU A 206 8.62 -0.98 9.09
C GLU A 206 8.21 -0.14 10.28
N GLY A 207 9.14 0.21 11.18
CA GLY A 207 8.85 1.08 12.32
C GLY A 207 8.31 2.44 11.89
N SER A 208 8.90 3.06 10.87
CA SER A 208 8.40 4.31 10.30
C SER A 208 6.96 4.17 9.78
N PHE A 209 6.64 3.07 9.10
CA PHE A 209 5.28 2.77 8.64
C PHE A 209 4.31 2.52 9.81
N LEU A 210 4.68 1.72 10.80
CA LEU A 210 3.86 1.43 11.98
C LEU A 210 3.49 2.71 12.74
N PHE A 211 4.48 3.52 13.11
CA PHE A 211 4.27 4.73 13.91
C PHE A 211 3.56 5.85 13.15
N SER A 212 3.79 5.98 11.84
CA SER A 212 3.16 7.07 11.06
C SER A 212 1.81 6.70 10.46
N VAL A 213 1.60 5.43 10.08
CA VAL A 213 0.39 4.99 9.38
C VAL A 213 -0.50 4.15 10.27
N VAL A 214 -0.01 3.02 10.79
CA VAL A 214 -0.84 2.06 11.54
C VAL A 214 -1.35 2.67 12.84
N ASP A 215 -0.50 3.37 13.59
CA ASP A 215 -0.90 4.05 14.82
C ASP A 215 -1.91 5.18 14.56
N GLY A 216 -1.75 5.92 13.45
CA GLY A 216 -2.71 6.94 13.02
C GLY A 216 -4.06 6.35 12.61
N ILE A 217 -4.06 5.19 11.94
CA ILE A 217 -5.29 4.43 11.64
C ILE A 217 -5.95 3.95 12.93
N ARG A 218 -5.19 3.45 13.91
CA ARG A 218 -5.72 3.05 15.22
C ARG A 218 -6.43 4.21 15.91
N ILE A 219 -5.81 5.39 15.94
CA ILE A 219 -6.41 6.62 16.48
C ILE A 219 -7.73 6.93 15.77
N MET A 220 -7.75 6.87 14.44
CA MET A 220 -8.95 7.09 13.63
C MET A 220 -10.04 6.06 13.93
N MET A 221 -9.72 4.76 13.92
CA MET A 221 -10.68 3.68 14.14
C MET A 221 -11.28 3.71 15.55
N ASN A 222 -10.52 4.16 16.54
CA ASN A 222 -11.00 4.36 17.91
C ASN A 222 -11.76 5.68 18.11
N GLY A 223 -11.77 6.58 17.12
CA GLY A 223 -12.38 7.91 17.23
C GLY A 223 -11.63 8.85 18.21
N GLU A 224 -10.35 8.60 18.45
CA GLU A 224 -9.56 9.33 19.44
C GLU A 224 -9.10 10.69 18.90
N ASN A 225 -9.23 11.74 19.73
CA ASN A 225 -8.74 13.10 19.40
C ASN A 225 -9.23 13.66 18.05
N SER A 226 -10.43 13.26 17.63
CA SER A 226 -11.05 13.72 16.38
C SER A 226 -11.24 15.24 16.35
N GLU A 227 -10.90 15.85 15.22
CA GLU A 227 -11.26 17.23 14.90
C GLU A 227 -12.37 17.29 13.85
N GLU A 228 -13.49 17.93 14.18
CA GLU A 228 -14.60 18.14 13.24
C GLU A 228 -14.28 19.24 12.23
N LEU A 229 -14.46 18.94 10.93
CA LEU A 229 -14.31 19.89 9.82
C LEU A 229 -15.61 19.98 9.01
N VAL A 230 -15.79 21.11 8.33
CA VAL A 230 -16.88 21.30 7.38
C VAL A 230 -16.31 21.89 6.10
N SER A 231 -16.67 21.30 4.96
CA SER A 231 -16.41 21.84 3.63
C SER A 231 -17.72 22.02 2.86
N GLU A 232 -17.66 22.81 1.78
CA GLU A 232 -18.75 22.95 0.81
C GLU A 232 -18.18 22.65 -0.57
N PHE A 233 -18.82 21.73 -1.30
CA PHE A 233 -18.44 21.35 -2.66
C PHE A 233 -19.70 21.05 -3.47
N ALA A 234 -19.71 21.47 -4.74
CA ALA A 234 -20.86 21.32 -5.65
C ALA A 234 -22.21 21.84 -5.09
N GLY A 235 -22.19 22.79 -4.15
CA GLY A 235 -23.38 23.35 -3.49
C GLY A 235 -23.89 22.53 -2.29
N GLU A 236 -23.18 21.47 -1.93
CA GLU A 236 -23.50 20.57 -0.83
C GLU A 236 -22.50 20.72 0.31
N LYS A 237 -22.95 20.48 1.55
CA LYS A 237 -22.11 20.55 2.75
C LYS A 237 -21.64 19.16 3.12
N HIS A 238 -20.37 19.04 3.46
CA HIS A 238 -19.75 17.80 3.90
C HIS A 238 -19.14 17.99 5.28
N ASN A 239 -19.49 17.09 6.20
CA ASN A 239 -18.92 17.04 7.53
C ASN A 239 -17.82 15.98 7.56
N TRP A 240 -16.75 16.27 8.28
CA TRP A 240 -15.58 15.41 8.32
C TRP A 240 -15.03 15.28 9.74
N HIS A 241 -14.32 14.19 9.95
CA HIS A 241 -13.51 13.94 11.12
C HIS A 241 -12.05 13.77 10.71
N ALA A 242 -11.16 14.60 11.24
CA ALA A 242 -9.73 14.52 10.98
C ALA A 242 -8.97 13.98 12.20
N TYR A 243 -8.02 13.09 11.92
CA TYR A 243 -7.18 12.40 12.88
C TYR A 243 -5.72 12.58 12.48
N LYS A 244 -4.84 12.80 13.46
CA LYS A 244 -3.42 13.07 13.25
C LYS A 244 -2.63 11.86 13.73
N SER A 245 -1.71 11.37 12.90
CA SER A 245 -0.68 10.45 13.38
C SER A 245 0.34 11.19 14.25
N ASP A 246 1.15 10.42 14.96
CA ASP A 246 2.40 10.92 15.50
C ASP A 246 3.33 11.42 14.37
N ILE A 247 4.28 12.26 14.76
CA ILE A 247 5.35 12.74 13.88
C ILE A 247 6.51 11.76 13.99
N VAL A 248 6.82 11.07 12.89
CA VAL A 248 8.01 10.22 12.81
C VAL A 248 9.19 11.05 12.33
N GLY A 249 10.14 11.28 13.24
CA GLY A 249 11.38 12.01 12.98
C GLY A 249 12.57 11.08 12.74
N MET A 250 13.40 11.37 11.73
CA MET A 250 14.69 10.70 11.50
C MET A 250 15.84 11.73 11.44
N GLY A 251 16.99 11.38 12.00
CA GLY A 251 18.17 12.24 12.02
C GLY A 251 18.19 13.26 13.16
N ASN A 252 18.90 14.36 12.97
CA ASN A 252 19.14 15.38 14.01
C ASN A 252 18.03 16.44 14.03
N ASN A 253 16.80 16.00 14.29
CA ASN A 253 15.63 16.89 14.27
C ASN A 253 15.73 17.96 15.36
N PRO A 254 15.54 19.26 15.01
CA PRO A 254 15.38 20.29 16.02
C PRO A 254 14.10 20.07 16.83
N GLU A 255 14.00 20.68 18.01
CA GLU A 255 12.78 20.65 18.84
C GLU A 255 11.51 20.90 17.99
N GLY A 256 10.46 20.10 18.21
CA GLY A 256 9.19 20.23 17.48
C GLY A 256 8.40 18.93 17.49
N ASP A 257 8.09 18.43 18.69
CA ASP A 257 7.25 17.24 18.90
C ASP A 257 5.76 17.62 19.04
N ASP A 258 5.40 18.85 18.62
CA ASP A 258 4.00 19.28 18.58
C ASP A 258 3.31 18.62 17.39
N ILE A 259 2.43 17.66 17.69
CA ILE A 259 1.61 16.95 16.71
C ILE A 259 0.77 17.91 15.84
N ASP A 260 0.55 19.15 16.29
CA ASP A 260 -0.18 20.18 15.57
C ASP A 260 0.69 21.06 14.65
N GLU A 261 2.02 20.90 14.63
CA GLU A 261 2.96 21.77 13.88
C GLU A 261 2.57 21.86 12.40
N PHE A 262 2.40 20.71 11.73
CA PHE A 262 2.00 20.68 10.32
C PHE A 262 0.52 20.93 10.13
N TRP A 263 -0.33 20.38 11.00
CA TRP A 263 -1.78 20.50 10.87
C TRP A 263 -2.22 21.97 10.87
N ASN A 264 -1.73 22.77 11.82
CA ASN A 264 -2.08 24.19 11.96
C ASN A 264 -1.76 25.02 10.69
N LEU A 265 -0.78 24.58 9.89
CA LEU A 265 -0.32 25.29 8.71
C LEU A 265 -1.00 24.80 7.42
N LEU A 266 -1.43 23.55 7.40
CA LEU A 266 -1.96 22.89 6.19
C LEU A 266 -3.48 22.76 6.19
N ARG A 267 -4.12 22.75 7.36
CA ARG A 267 -5.56 22.50 7.57
C ARG A 267 -6.45 23.20 6.56
N ASP A 268 -6.37 24.53 6.46
CA ASP A 268 -7.27 25.30 5.59
C ASP A 268 -7.04 24.98 4.10
N GLY A 269 -5.79 24.70 3.72
CA GLY A 269 -5.46 24.29 2.37
C GLY A 269 -5.90 22.86 2.04
N ILE A 270 -5.88 21.95 3.03
CA ILE A 270 -6.44 20.60 2.92
C ILE A 270 -7.96 20.67 2.76
N ILE A 271 -8.66 21.46 3.58
CA ILE A 271 -10.14 21.60 3.52
C ILE A 271 -10.61 22.04 2.13
N ARG A 272 -9.89 22.96 1.47
CA ARG A 272 -10.22 23.41 0.10
C ARG A 272 -10.08 22.32 -0.96
N ARG A 273 -9.42 21.21 -0.64
CA ARG A 273 -9.23 20.05 -1.53
C ARG A 273 -10.11 18.86 -1.12
N LEU A 274 -10.90 19.01 -0.05
CA LEU A 274 -11.94 18.05 0.30
C LEU A 274 -13.12 18.25 -0.65
N GLY A 275 -13.32 17.28 -1.55
CA GLY A 275 -14.50 17.17 -2.40
C GLY A 275 -15.63 16.43 -1.67
N ASN A 276 -16.07 15.32 -2.25
CA ASN A 276 -17.05 14.40 -1.69
C ASN A 276 -16.51 12.96 -1.78
N GLN A 277 -15.94 12.45 -0.68
CA GLN A 277 -15.09 11.25 -0.65
C GLN A 277 -15.20 10.60 0.73
N LYS A 278 -15.33 9.27 0.81
CA LYS A 278 -15.48 8.59 2.11
C LYS A 278 -14.24 8.74 2.99
N PHE A 279 -13.07 8.66 2.37
CA PHE A 279 -11.80 8.66 3.05
C PHE A 279 -10.77 9.50 2.29
N VAL A 280 -10.02 10.30 3.04
CA VAL A 280 -8.90 11.10 2.54
C VAL A 280 -7.73 10.89 3.47
N TYR A 281 -6.55 10.60 2.91
CA TYR A 281 -5.30 10.62 3.65
C TYR A 281 -4.37 11.68 3.11
N VAL A 282 -3.68 12.36 4.01
CA VAL A 282 -2.71 13.40 3.68
C VAL A 282 -1.37 12.98 4.24
N LYS A 283 -0.37 12.82 3.36
CA LYS A 283 1.01 12.58 3.75
C LYS A 283 1.76 13.91 3.76
N VAL A 284 2.46 14.19 4.85
CA VAL A 284 3.38 15.32 4.99
C VAL A 284 4.77 14.76 5.21
N TYR A 285 5.73 15.22 4.40
CA TYR A 285 7.14 14.89 4.54
C TYR A 285 8.00 16.14 4.40
N ALA A 286 8.77 16.44 5.44
CA ALA A 286 9.71 17.54 5.49
C ALA A 286 11.12 16.97 5.71
N ALA A 287 12.11 17.44 4.96
CA ALA A 287 13.50 17.06 5.17
C ALA A 287 14.45 18.23 4.90
N LYS A 288 15.56 18.26 5.64
CA LYS A 288 16.67 19.19 5.46
C LYS A 288 18.00 18.44 5.58
N ASN A 289 18.93 18.72 4.65
CA ASN A 289 20.30 18.21 4.69
C ASN A 289 21.25 19.28 4.12
N GLY A 290 22.00 19.95 4.99
CA GLY A 290 22.71 21.18 4.62
C GLY A 290 21.77 22.23 4.04
N ASP A 291 22.05 22.67 2.80
CA ASP A 291 21.23 23.63 2.06
C ASP A 291 20.08 22.98 1.27
N SER A 292 20.04 21.65 1.20
CA SER A 292 18.97 20.92 0.50
C SER A 292 17.74 20.83 1.41
N ILE A 293 16.60 21.28 0.89
CA ILE A 293 15.31 21.25 1.56
C ILE A 293 14.31 20.51 0.68
N THR A 294 13.58 19.58 1.27
CA THR A 294 12.47 18.87 0.64
C THR A 294 11.23 19.09 1.49
N GLY A 295 10.15 19.56 0.88
CA GLY A 295 8.83 19.56 1.50
C GLY A 295 7.85 18.95 0.52
N GLU A 296 7.09 17.99 1.00
CA GLU A 296 6.08 17.27 0.25
C GLU A 296 4.80 17.20 1.07
N CYS A 297 3.69 17.52 0.44
CA CYS A 297 2.35 17.26 0.94
C CYS A 297 1.54 16.60 -0.17
N ARG A 298 1.06 15.39 0.08
CA ARG A 298 0.24 14.59 -0.85
C ARG A 298 -1.14 14.36 -0.25
N ILE A 299 -2.20 14.52 -1.04
CA ILE A 299 -3.58 14.20 -0.66
C ILE A 299 -4.03 13.06 -1.56
N ASN A 300 -4.37 11.91 -0.98
CA ASN A 300 -4.69 10.68 -1.71
C ASN A 300 -3.62 10.34 -2.76
N ASP A 301 -2.37 10.38 -2.32
CA ASP A 301 -1.15 10.23 -3.13
C ASP A 301 -0.91 11.29 -4.23
N ILE A 302 -1.79 12.27 -4.38
CA ILE A 302 -1.60 13.37 -5.33
C ILE A 302 -0.82 14.50 -4.66
N GLN A 303 0.35 14.84 -5.20
CA GLN A 303 1.16 15.93 -4.69
C GLN A 303 0.46 17.29 -4.86
N SER A 304 0.27 18.00 -3.75
CA SER A 304 -0.10 19.41 -3.76
C SER A 304 1.16 20.26 -3.70
N ARG A 305 1.48 20.95 -4.80
CA ARG A 305 2.62 21.88 -4.87
C ARG A 305 2.44 23.06 -3.92
N GLU A 306 1.23 23.61 -3.82
CA GLU A 306 0.92 24.71 -2.89
C GLU A 306 1.23 24.32 -1.43
N LEU A 307 0.74 23.16 -1.00
CA LEU A 307 0.97 22.67 0.37
C LEU A 307 2.42 22.22 0.57
N SER A 308 3.04 21.59 -0.43
CA SER A 308 4.46 21.19 -0.40
C SER A 308 5.40 22.39 -0.22
N ASN A 309 5.07 23.55 -0.81
CA ASN A 309 5.83 24.77 -0.61
C ASN A 309 5.77 25.24 0.85
N ILE A 310 4.60 25.17 1.50
CA ILE A 310 4.44 25.51 2.92
C ILE A 310 5.32 24.59 3.79
N VAL A 311 5.29 23.27 3.50
CA VAL A 311 6.13 22.28 4.20
C VAL A 311 7.63 22.59 4.00
N SER A 312 8.03 22.96 2.78
CA SER A 312 9.41 23.34 2.46
C SER A 312 9.85 24.59 3.22
N GLU A 313 8.99 25.60 3.36
CA GLU A 313 9.29 26.82 4.13
C GLU A 313 9.49 26.54 5.62
N ILE A 314 8.78 25.57 6.20
CA ILE A 314 8.95 25.15 7.59
C ILE A 314 10.29 24.42 7.74
N ALA A 315 10.54 23.42 6.89
CA ALA A 315 11.79 22.67 6.88
C ALA A 315 13.01 23.59 6.73
N GLY A 316 12.91 24.62 5.90
CA GLY A 316 13.98 25.61 5.72
C GLY A 316 14.37 26.36 6.98
N LYS A 317 13.45 26.52 7.95
CA LYS A 317 13.67 27.21 9.23
C LYS A 317 14.35 26.35 10.29
N TRP A 318 14.51 25.05 10.06
CA TRP A 318 15.16 24.14 11.01
C TRP A 318 16.62 24.52 11.25
N ASP A 319 17.01 24.66 12.52
CA ASP A 319 18.40 24.97 12.93
C ASP A 319 19.24 23.69 12.97
N THR A 320 19.51 23.14 11.79
CA THR A 320 20.31 21.93 11.61
C THR A 320 21.01 21.98 10.26
N THR A 321 22.24 21.46 10.23
CA THR A 321 23.01 21.21 9.01
C THR A 321 23.07 19.74 8.67
N ASP A 322 22.77 18.86 9.63
CA ASP A 322 22.73 17.42 9.45
C ASP A 322 21.40 16.99 8.83
N PHE A 323 21.35 15.78 8.27
CA PHE A 323 20.10 15.20 7.80
C PHE A 323 19.08 15.17 8.93
N SER A 324 17.91 15.74 8.66
CA SER A 324 16.75 15.75 9.53
C SER A 324 15.52 15.59 8.66
N SER A 325 14.58 14.75 9.07
CA SER A 325 13.29 14.63 8.40
C SER A 325 12.18 14.34 9.40
N LYS A 326 10.98 14.84 9.08
CA LYS A 326 9.74 14.60 9.81
C LYS A 326 8.68 14.13 8.82
N LYS A 327 7.95 13.09 9.20
CA LYS A 327 6.80 12.55 8.45
C LYS A 327 5.57 12.53 9.35
N GLN A 328 4.42 12.91 8.80
CA GLN A 328 3.14 12.82 9.49
C GLN A 328 2.03 12.50 8.49
N PHE A 329 1.01 11.77 8.96
CA PHE A 329 -0.22 11.52 8.23
C PHE A 329 -1.42 12.18 8.90
N PHE A 330 -2.34 12.65 8.08
CA PHE A 330 -3.69 13.02 8.50
C PHE A 330 -4.68 12.07 7.83
N PHE A 331 -5.58 11.51 8.62
CA PHE A 331 -6.66 10.64 8.16
C PHE A 331 -7.97 11.38 8.33
N ILE A 332 -8.75 11.50 7.27
CA ILE A 332 -9.95 12.33 7.25
C ILE A 332 -11.10 11.51 6.68
N THR A 333 -12.14 11.31 7.47
CA THR A 333 -13.33 10.53 7.08
C THR A 333 -14.54 11.44 6.97
N GLN A 334 -15.39 11.20 5.97
CA GLN A 334 -16.63 11.95 5.80
C GLN A 334 -17.78 11.29 6.56
N ASP A 335 -18.67 12.09 7.13
CA ASP A 335 -19.93 11.59 7.70
C ASP A 335 -20.82 11.00 6.61
N GLU A 336 -21.31 9.78 6.84
CA GLU A 336 -22.23 9.08 5.93
C GLU A 336 -23.50 9.89 5.64
N GLU A 337 -23.98 10.72 6.58
CA GLU A 337 -25.16 11.58 6.36
C GLU A 337 -24.92 12.70 5.33
N THR A 338 -23.66 13.05 5.07
CA THR A 338 -23.27 14.10 4.13
C THR A 338 -22.51 13.58 2.91
N TYR A 339 -22.24 12.27 2.86
CA TYR A 339 -21.64 11.61 1.71
C TYR A 339 -22.65 11.45 0.58
N LEU A 340 -22.21 11.76 -0.64
CA LEU A 340 -22.97 11.55 -1.85
C LEU A 340 -22.30 10.47 -2.68
N GLU A 341 -23.02 9.42 -3.03
CA GLU A 341 -22.44 8.30 -3.77
C GLU A 341 -22.02 8.74 -5.19
N TYR A 342 -20.77 8.47 -5.55
CA TYR A 342 -20.27 8.66 -6.89
C TYR A 342 -20.54 7.40 -7.73
N PRO A 343 -21.12 7.50 -8.94
CA PRO A 343 -21.64 6.33 -9.65
C PRO A 343 -20.60 5.46 -10.35
N TYR A 344 -19.30 5.79 -10.27
CA TYR A 344 -18.24 5.05 -10.93
C TYR A 344 -17.16 4.61 -9.94
N SER A 345 -16.70 3.38 -10.09
CA SER A 345 -15.45 2.92 -9.52
C SER A 345 -14.23 3.44 -10.31
N GLU A 346 -13.03 3.29 -9.76
CA GLU A 346 -11.79 3.64 -10.46
C GLU A 346 -11.61 2.84 -11.77
N GLU A 347 -11.95 1.54 -11.76
CA GLU A 347 -11.91 0.67 -12.94
C GLU A 347 -12.88 1.16 -14.03
N GLU A 348 -14.08 1.59 -13.65
CA GLU A 348 -15.06 2.11 -14.61
C GLU A 348 -14.63 3.45 -15.22
N LEU A 349 -13.94 4.30 -14.46
CA LEU A 349 -13.34 5.53 -14.98
C LEU A 349 -12.16 5.26 -15.92
N GLU A 350 -11.34 4.25 -15.63
CA GLU A 350 -10.28 3.79 -16.52
C GLU A 350 -10.87 3.30 -17.85
N ASP A 351 -11.87 2.43 -17.80
CA ASP A 351 -12.61 1.95 -18.97
C ASP A 351 -13.24 3.09 -19.78
N ALA A 352 -13.85 4.05 -19.10
CA ALA A 352 -14.43 5.23 -19.76
C ALA A 352 -13.36 6.08 -20.45
N THR A 353 -12.19 6.23 -19.84
CA THR A 353 -11.04 6.93 -20.41
C THR A 353 -10.52 6.22 -21.67
N VAL A 354 -10.36 4.90 -21.61
CA VAL A 354 -9.96 4.08 -22.77
C VAL A 354 -10.96 4.21 -23.93
N LYS A 355 -12.27 4.19 -23.63
CA LYS A 355 -13.33 4.39 -24.63
C LYS A 355 -13.26 5.78 -25.26
N ALA A 356 -13.06 6.83 -24.45
CA ALA A 356 -12.92 8.20 -24.93
C ALA A 356 -11.75 8.34 -25.90
N VAL A 357 -10.56 7.86 -25.53
CA VAL A 357 -9.37 7.89 -26.41
C VAL A 357 -9.62 7.09 -27.69
N SER A 358 -10.18 5.89 -27.58
CA SER A 358 -10.49 5.02 -28.73
C SER A 358 -11.51 5.64 -29.69
N LEU A 359 -12.47 6.41 -29.20
CA LEU A 359 -13.44 7.14 -30.02
C LEU A 359 -12.79 8.36 -30.68
N PHE A 360 -11.93 9.08 -29.96
CA PHE A 360 -11.21 10.23 -30.49
C PHE A 360 -10.21 9.84 -31.59
N GLU A 361 -9.53 8.69 -31.48
CA GLU A 361 -8.64 8.17 -32.54
C GLU A 361 -9.35 7.96 -33.88
N LYS A 362 -10.67 7.71 -33.86
CA LYS A 362 -11.49 7.55 -35.07
C LYS A 362 -11.92 8.88 -35.67
N CYS A 363 -11.66 10.01 -35.00
CA CYS A 363 -12.00 11.34 -35.49
C CYS A 363 -10.94 11.83 -36.49
N THR A 364 -11.26 11.77 -37.79
CA THR A 364 -10.31 12.12 -38.87
C THR A 364 -10.62 13.46 -39.53
N SER A 365 -11.71 14.10 -39.13
CA SER A 365 -12.19 15.37 -39.67
C SER A 365 -12.81 16.25 -38.58
N GLY A 366 -12.98 17.55 -38.88
CA GLY A 366 -13.65 18.47 -37.96
C GLY A 366 -15.10 18.09 -37.67
N ASP A 367 -15.80 17.50 -38.65
CA ASP A 367 -17.17 17.01 -38.47
C ASP A 367 -17.22 15.81 -37.51
N ASP A 368 -16.21 14.93 -37.56
CA ASP A 368 -16.11 13.81 -36.61
C ASP A 368 -15.94 14.31 -35.18
N TYR A 369 -15.09 15.34 -34.99
CA TYR A 369 -14.85 15.94 -33.68
C TYR A 369 -16.08 16.68 -33.14
N GLN A 370 -16.89 17.32 -33.99
CA GLN A 370 -18.15 17.93 -33.56
C GLN A 370 -19.16 16.91 -33.03
N GLN A 371 -19.14 15.68 -33.57
CA GLN A 371 -19.99 14.57 -33.13
C GLN A 371 -19.37 13.73 -32.01
N TYR A 372 -18.13 14.02 -31.60
CA TYR A 372 -17.39 13.22 -30.63
C TYR A 372 -18.12 13.16 -29.28
N LEU A 373 -18.59 14.30 -28.78
CA LEU A 373 -19.34 14.38 -27.53
C LEU A 373 -20.61 13.52 -27.59
N GLU A 374 -21.42 13.68 -28.63
CA GLU A 374 -22.67 12.94 -28.79
C GLU A 374 -22.44 11.43 -28.78
N LYS A 375 -21.39 10.96 -29.48
CA LYS A 375 -21.01 9.53 -29.49
C LYS A 375 -20.54 9.06 -28.11
N LEU A 376 -19.80 9.89 -27.39
CA LEU A 376 -19.31 9.55 -26.05
C LEU A 376 -20.46 9.49 -25.04
N ILE A 377 -21.44 10.41 -25.15
CA ILE A 377 -22.68 10.38 -24.35
C ILE A 377 -23.47 9.09 -24.63
N GLU A 378 -23.63 8.71 -25.89
CA GLU A 378 -24.32 7.46 -26.27
C GLU A 378 -23.61 6.22 -25.71
N GLU A 379 -22.28 6.21 -25.71
CA GLU A 379 -21.46 5.08 -25.24
C GLU A 379 -21.46 4.95 -23.72
N LEU A 380 -21.39 6.07 -22.99
CA LEU A 380 -21.29 6.07 -21.52
C LEU A 380 -22.65 6.10 -20.83
N GLY A 381 -23.68 6.66 -21.48
CA GLY A 381 -25.00 6.87 -20.86
C GLY A 381 -25.02 7.96 -19.77
N ASP A 382 -23.94 8.74 -19.64
CA ASP A 382 -23.80 9.86 -18.69
C ASP A 382 -23.15 11.04 -19.40
N SER A 383 -23.92 12.13 -19.53
CA SER A 383 -23.44 13.34 -20.20
C SER A 383 -22.37 14.07 -19.41
N SER A 384 -22.40 14.02 -18.08
CA SER A 384 -21.44 14.75 -17.25
C SER A 384 -20.05 14.13 -17.37
N LEU A 385 -19.95 12.79 -17.28
CA LEU A 385 -18.66 12.11 -17.46
C LEU A 385 -18.14 12.25 -18.90
N ALA A 386 -19.03 12.22 -19.90
CA ALA A 386 -18.63 12.43 -21.30
C ALA A 386 -18.06 13.85 -21.53
N GLU A 387 -18.70 14.86 -20.95
CA GLU A 387 -18.21 16.24 -20.99
C GLU A 387 -16.86 16.40 -20.28
N GLU A 388 -16.68 15.80 -19.09
CA GLU A 388 -15.41 15.77 -18.36
C GLU A 388 -14.30 15.14 -19.20
N LEU A 389 -14.52 13.96 -19.77
CA LEU A 389 -13.54 13.27 -20.61
C LEU A 389 -13.15 14.10 -21.84
N GLN A 390 -14.12 14.73 -22.51
CA GLN A 390 -13.83 15.60 -23.64
C GLN A 390 -13.04 16.84 -23.22
N ALA A 391 -13.36 17.44 -22.08
CA ALA A 391 -12.75 18.68 -21.61
C ALA A 391 -11.36 18.46 -21.02
N PHE A 392 -11.17 17.40 -20.22
CA PHE A 392 -9.98 17.18 -19.41
C PHE A 392 -8.84 16.57 -20.21
N ILE A 393 -9.10 15.53 -21.03
CA ILE A 393 -8.05 14.76 -21.71
C ILE A 393 -7.13 15.64 -22.58
N PRO A 394 -7.65 16.55 -23.45
CA PRO A 394 -6.79 17.43 -24.25
C PRO A 394 -5.87 18.29 -23.38
N GLU A 395 -6.40 18.87 -22.31
CA GLU A 395 -5.63 19.74 -21.42
C GLU A 395 -4.61 18.93 -20.61
N MET A 396 -4.95 17.73 -20.13
CA MET A 396 -4.00 16.83 -19.47
C MET A 396 -2.83 16.43 -20.38
N CYS A 397 -3.10 16.13 -21.66
CA CYS A 397 -2.06 15.87 -22.65
C CYS A 397 -1.16 17.11 -22.86
N ALA A 398 -1.75 18.31 -22.87
CA ALA A 398 -1.00 19.55 -23.03
C ALA A 398 -0.16 19.90 -21.79
N GLU A 399 -0.69 19.73 -20.58
CA GLU A 399 0.08 19.86 -19.32
C GLU A 399 1.32 18.96 -19.36
N ASN A 400 1.16 17.70 -19.80
CA ASN A 400 2.26 16.75 -19.96
C ASN A 400 3.26 17.15 -21.07
N ALA A 401 2.79 17.74 -22.16
CA ALA A 401 3.65 18.20 -23.27
C ALA A 401 4.48 19.46 -22.91
N PHE A 402 4.01 20.25 -21.94
CA PHE A 402 4.64 21.52 -21.54
C PHE A 402 4.88 21.61 -20.03
N PRO A 403 5.77 20.76 -19.47
CA PRO A 403 5.99 20.64 -18.02
C PRO A 403 6.73 21.84 -17.41
N SER A 404 7.31 22.73 -18.22
CA SER A 404 7.97 23.95 -17.74
C SER A 404 6.98 25.04 -17.31
N ILE A 405 5.71 24.92 -17.72
CA ILE A 405 4.64 25.86 -17.35
C ILE A 405 4.04 25.42 -16.02
N GLN A 406 3.67 26.39 -15.18
CA GLN A 406 2.97 26.12 -13.94
C GLN A 406 1.46 26.11 -14.18
N TYR A 407 0.81 25.03 -13.76
CA TYR A 407 -0.64 24.88 -13.81
C TYR A 407 -1.16 24.90 -12.37
N PRO A 408 -2.07 25.82 -12.01
CA PRO A 408 -2.70 25.82 -10.69
C PRO A 408 -3.42 24.49 -10.41
N GLU A 409 -3.51 24.17 -9.12
CA GLU A 409 -4.29 23.01 -8.65
C GLU A 409 -5.80 23.31 -8.71
N SER A 410 -6.18 24.59 -8.76
CA SER A 410 -7.55 25.03 -8.98
C SER A 410 -7.84 25.30 -10.47
N VAL A 411 -9.10 25.09 -10.85
CA VAL A 411 -9.65 25.39 -12.17
C VAL A 411 -10.95 26.15 -12.02
N LEU A 412 -11.32 26.91 -13.05
CA LEU A 412 -12.62 27.57 -13.11
C LEU A 412 -13.60 26.72 -13.91
N ILE A 413 -14.73 26.37 -13.31
CA ILE A 413 -15.84 25.73 -14.00
C ILE A 413 -16.92 26.78 -14.30
N TYR A 414 -17.28 26.90 -15.57
CA TYR A 414 -18.38 27.74 -16.04
C TYR A 414 -19.60 26.87 -16.37
N ARG A 415 -20.72 27.14 -15.70
CA ARG A 415 -22.03 26.48 -15.92
C ARG A 415 -23.14 27.46 -15.59
N ASN A 416 -24.28 27.44 -16.30
CA ASN A 416 -25.45 28.28 -16.00
C ASN A 416 -25.14 29.80 -15.95
N GLY A 417 -24.10 30.26 -16.66
CA GLY A 417 -23.64 31.64 -16.62
C GLY A 417 -22.92 32.06 -15.33
N GLU A 418 -22.63 31.11 -14.44
CA GLU A 418 -21.85 31.30 -13.21
C GLU A 418 -20.47 30.64 -13.35
N SER A 419 -19.51 31.13 -12.56
CA SER A 419 -18.16 30.57 -12.48
C SER A 419 -17.88 30.10 -11.06
N LEU A 420 -17.43 28.85 -10.92
CA LEU A 420 -17.00 28.26 -9.66
C LEU A 420 -15.51 27.92 -9.73
N GLU A 421 -14.74 28.35 -8.73
CA GLU A 421 -13.38 27.86 -8.55
C GLU A 421 -13.42 26.54 -7.77
N VAL A 422 -12.79 25.50 -8.30
CA VAL A 422 -12.70 24.18 -7.68
C VAL A 422 -11.27 23.68 -7.74
N TYR A 423 -10.85 22.92 -6.75
CA TYR A 423 -9.59 22.19 -6.83
C TYR A 423 -9.78 20.89 -7.61
N LYS A 424 -8.81 20.52 -8.44
CA LYS A 424 -8.80 19.27 -9.22
C LYS A 424 -9.03 18.04 -8.32
N ASN A 425 -8.48 18.05 -7.10
CA ASN A 425 -8.69 17.02 -6.07
C ASN A 425 -10.15 16.85 -5.62
N GLN A 426 -11.00 17.85 -5.81
CA GLN A 426 -12.41 17.75 -5.43
C GLN A 426 -13.27 17.06 -6.49
N ILE A 427 -12.83 17.08 -7.75
CA ILE A 427 -13.55 16.47 -8.88
C ILE A 427 -13.29 14.97 -8.85
N ALA A 428 -14.33 14.17 -8.63
CA ALA A 428 -14.22 12.73 -8.39
C ALA A 428 -13.51 11.98 -9.53
N SER A 429 -13.69 12.41 -10.78
CA SER A 429 -13.11 11.74 -11.96
C SER A 429 -11.72 12.22 -12.35
N TYR A 430 -11.28 13.40 -11.92
CA TYR A 430 -10.17 14.11 -12.57
C TYR A 430 -8.85 13.33 -12.49
N HIS A 431 -8.42 12.94 -11.29
CA HIS A 431 -7.16 12.22 -11.12
C HIS A 431 -7.22 10.76 -11.58
N SER A 432 -8.39 10.12 -11.53
CA SER A 432 -8.58 8.78 -12.08
C SER A 432 -8.47 8.78 -13.61
N ILE A 433 -9.08 9.75 -14.29
CA ILE A 433 -8.91 9.98 -15.74
C ILE A 433 -7.44 10.27 -16.06
N GLN A 434 -6.78 11.13 -15.27
CA GLN A 434 -5.38 11.45 -15.47
C GLN A 434 -4.47 10.21 -15.36
N LYS A 435 -4.67 9.40 -14.31
CA LYS A 435 -3.93 8.16 -14.08
C LYS A 435 -4.14 7.16 -15.20
N ALA A 436 -5.39 6.92 -15.60
CA ALA A 436 -5.73 6.04 -16.72
C ALA A 436 -5.09 6.51 -18.04
N LEU A 437 -5.10 7.82 -18.28
CA LEU A 437 -4.49 8.42 -19.46
C LEU A 437 -2.97 8.20 -19.49
N LEU A 438 -2.28 8.50 -18.39
CA LEU A 438 -0.83 8.31 -18.26
C LEU A 438 -0.43 6.84 -18.39
N ASN A 439 -1.14 5.94 -17.72
CA ASN A 439 -0.91 4.49 -17.80
C ASN A 439 -1.11 4.00 -19.24
N GLY A 440 -2.20 4.41 -19.89
CA GLY A 440 -2.46 4.00 -21.28
C GLY A 440 -1.39 4.45 -22.27
N PHE A 441 -0.75 5.61 -22.08
CA PHE A 441 0.40 6.00 -22.89
C PHE A 441 1.67 5.22 -22.52
N ASN A 442 1.95 5.04 -21.23
CA ASN A 442 3.13 4.32 -20.75
C ASN A 442 3.13 2.84 -21.19
N ASP A 443 1.96 2.20 -21.16
CA ASP A 443 1.76 0.80 -21.51
C ASP A 443 1.57 0.57 -23.02
N ASN A 444 1.69 1.63 -23.83
CA ASN A 444 1.47 1.64 -25.29
C ASN A 444 0.06 1.17 -25.69
N LEU A 445 -0.94 1.36 -24.83
CA LEU A 445 -2.34 1.20 -25.16
C LEU A 445 -2.82 2.30 -26.11
N PHE A 446 -2.29 3.51 -25.96
CA PHE A 446 -2.59 4.68 -26.79
C PHE A 446 -1.40 5.07 -27.66
N SER A 447 -1.69 5.57 -28.86
CA SER A 447 -0.66 5.96 -29.83
C SER A 447 -0.02 7.34 -29.53
N ASN A 448 1.24 7.53 -29.93
CA ASN A 448 1.86 8.87 -29.83
C ASN A 448 1.18 9.88 -30.79
N GLU A 449 0.58 9.37 -31.86
CA GLU A 449 -0.25 10.16 -32.79
C GLU A 449 -1.50 10.70 -32.10
N VAL A 450 -2.19 9.90 -31.28
CA VAL A 450 -3.36 10.40 -30.53
C VAL A 450 -2.95 11.40 -29.46
N PHE A 451 -1.83 11.18 -28.76
CA PHE A 451 -1.28 12.17 -27.83
C PHE A 451 -1.07 13.53 -28.51
N SER A 452 -0.40 13.54 -29.65
CA SER A 452 -0.13 14.77 -30.42
C SER A 452 -1.42 15.45 -30.90
N SER A 453 -2.43 14.65 -31.24
CA SER A 453 -3.74 15.14 -31.69
C SER A 453 -4.52 15.79 -30.54
N TYR A 454 -4.47 15.21 -29.34
CA TYR A 454 -5.06 15.80 -28.13
C TYR A 454 -4.38 17.11 -27.74
N VAL A 455 -3.04 17.15 -27.76
CA VAL A 455 -2.30 18.41 -27.53
C VAL A 455 -2.74 19.47 -28.54
N TYR A 456 -2.86 19.11 -29.82
CA TYR A 456 -3.23 20.05 -30.88
C TYR A 456 -4.61 20.69 -30.69
N VAL A 457 -5.59 19.93 -30.16
CA VAL A 457 -6.96 20.44 -29.92
C VAL A 457 -7.15 21.09 -28.54
N SER A 458 -6.12 21.08 -27.69
CA SER A 458 -6.16 21.70 -26.36
C SER A 458 -6.15 23.22 -26.40
N SER A 459 -6.81 23.84 -25.43
CA SER A 459 -6.82 25.29 -25.23
C SER A 459 -5.47 25.79 -24.72
N ILE A 460 -4.79 25.00 -23.87
CA ILE A 460 -3.42 25.28 -23.42
C ILE A 460 -2.48 25.45 -24.61
N TYR A 461 -2.49 24.51 -25.56
CA TYR A 461 -1.62 24.61 -26.73
C TYR A 461 -1.95 25.83 -27.59
N GLY A 462 -3.23 26.11 -27.80
CA GLY A 462 -3.68 27.32 -28.48
C GLY A 462 -3.15 28.60 -27.82
N ALA A 463 -3.26 28.70 -26.50
CA ALA A 463 -2.74 29.84 -25.73
C ALA A 463 -1.21 29.97 -25.82
N ILE A 464 -0.48 28.85 -25.81
CA ILE A 464 0.98 28.81 -25.99
C ILE A 464 1.36 29.30 -27.39
N CYS A 465 0.66 28.86 -28.43
CA CYS A 465 0.86 29.33 -29.79
C CYS A 465 0.63 30.84 -29.91
N ASP A 466 -0.49 31.35 -29.38
CA ASP A 466 -0.82 32.78 -29.38
C ASP A 466 0.24 33.63 -28.66
N ALA A 467 0.75 33.15 -27.52
CA ALA A 467 1.81 33.83 -26.77
C ALA A 467 3.13 33.85 -27.56
N LYS A 468 3.50 32.73 -28.20
CA LYS A 468 4.69 32.63 -29.06
C LYS A 468 4.60 33.57 -30.27
N GLU A 469 3.42 33.68 -30.89
CA GLU A 469 3.19 34.62 -32.00
C GLU A 469 3.35 36.10 -31.55
N LYS A 470 3.01 36.40 -30.30
CA LYS A 470 3.23 37.72 -29.68
C LYS A 470 4.67 37.97 -29.23
N GLY A 471 5.56 36.97 -29.37
CA GLY A 471 6.98 37.07 -29.00
C GLY A 471 7.25 36.87 -27.51
N GLU A 472 6.31 36.27 -26.77
CA GLU A 472 6.50 35.93 -25.36
C GLU A 472 7.36 34.67 -25.20
N ASN A 473 8.28 34.68 -24.23
CA ASN A 473 9.10 33.52 -23.90
C ASN A 473 8.55 32.80 -22.67
N LEU A 474 7.79 31.74 -22.92
CA LEU A 474 7.19 30.88 -21.89
C LEU A 474 8.19 29.89 -21.26
N GLU A 475 9.39 29.70 -21.84
CA GLU A 475 10.40 28.76 -21.32
C GLU A 475 11.29 29.36 -20.22
N THR A 476 11.36 30.70 -20.13
CA THR A 476 12.19 31.42 -19.14
C THR A 476 11.37 32.25 -18.15
N SER A 477 10.06 32.29 -18.30
CA SER A 477 9.15 32.95 -17.36
C SER A 477 8.57 31.91 -16.42
N GLU A 478 8.31 32.28 -15.16
CA GLU A 478 7.43 31.51 -14.26
C GLU A 478 5.99 31.64 -14.79
N ALA A 479 5.74 31.14 -16.00
CA ALA A 479 4.46 31.24 -16.67
C ALA A 479 3.45 30.40 -15.91
N ILE A 480 2.33 31.03 -15.55
CA ILE A 480 1.19 30.37 -14.92
C ILE A 480 0.06 30.31 -15.95
N MET A 481 -0.44 29.11 -16.22
CA MET A 481 -1.56 28.88 -17.12
C MET A 481 -2.81 28.52 -16.33
N MET A 482 -3.77 29.45 -16.28
CA MET A 482 -5.08 29.22 -15.68
C MET A 482 -5.96 28.43 -16.65
N ILE A 483 -6.61 27.39 -16.16
CA ILE A 483 -7.50 26.54 -16.96
C ILE A 483 -8.94 26.82 -16.55
N SER A 484 -9.81 26.91 -17.56
CA SER A 484 -11.24 27.02 -17.35
C SER A 484 -11.99 26.03 -18.23
N PHE A 485 -12.93 25.30 -17.64
CA PHE A 485 -13.81 24.39 -18.33
C PHE A 485 -15.20 25.01 -18.44
N SER A 486 -15.81 24.90 -19.63
CA SER A 486 -17.19 25.32 -19.85
C SER A 486 -18.03 24.07 -20.09
N PHE A 487 -19.02 23.86 -19.24
CA PHE A 487 -19.89 22.70 -19.30
C PHE A 487 -21.34 23.10 -19.58
N SER A 488 -22.14 22.13 -20.03
CA SER A 488 -23.56 22.31 -20.28
C SER A 488 -24.33 22.62 -19.00
N ASP A 489 -25.51 23.23 -19.12
CA ASP A 489 -26.34 23.58 -17.97
C ASP A 489 -26.77 22.34 -17.15
N ASP A 490 -26.81 21.17 -17.79
CA ASP A 490 -27.18 19.88 -17.19
C ASP A 490 -25.97 19.13 -16.56
N TYR A 491 -24.74 19.63 -16.72
CA TYR A 491 -23.53 19.03 -16.15
C TYR A 491 -23.60 18.98 -14.63
N LEU A 492 -23.34 17.80 -14.05
CA LEU A 492 -23.27 17.58 -12.61
C LEU A 492 -21.80 17.49 -12.17
N LEU A 493 -21.33 18.53 -11.49
CA LEU A 493 -20.04 18.51 -10.79
C LEU A 493 -20.14 17.54 -9.60
N ARG A 494 -19.28 16.53 -9.58
CA ARG A 494 -19.29 15.43 -8.60
C ARG A 494 -17.92 15.17 -8.02
#